data_AF-U6DI03-F1
#
_entry.id   AF-U6DI03-F1
#
_cell.length_a   1.000
_cell.length_b   1.000
_cell.length_c   1.000
_cell.angle_alpha   90.00
_cell.angle_beta   90.00
_cell.angle_gamma   90.00
#
_symmetry.space_group_name_H-M   'P 1'
#
loop_
_entity.id
_entity.type
_entity.pdbx_description
1 polymer ?
#
loop_
_entity_poly.entity_id
_entity_poly.type
_entity_poly.pdbx_seq_one_letter_code
_entity_poly.pdbx_strand_id
1 'polypeptide(L)'
;RRQGPVPPGQCGRHWEALRLFCEDDQRPVCLVCRESQEHQGHTMAPIDEASCSYREKLLKAQSSLKDKMKKALYFQDMEVKNATAWKEEMKNQRVRLSAEFAKLRLFLEEEEQLFLQRLSEEEEETKKKQNENTLKLHQKITSLKQLILEVREKSESSTLELLKNPKDLL
;
A
#
# COMPACT_ATOMS: atom_id res chain seq x y z
N ARG A 1 -53.83 60.59 -4.73
CA ARG A 1 -52.86 59.48 -4.56
C ARG A 1 -52.44 59.44 -3.11
N ARG A 2 -52.72 58.35 -2.38
CA ARG A 2 -52.21 58.18 -1.01
C ARG A 2 -50.72 57.87 -1.12
N GLN A 3 -49.87 58.82 -0.72
CA GLN A 3 -48.41 58.67 -0.68
C GLN A 3 -48.00 58.54 0.78
N GLY A 4 -47.85 57.30 1.24
CA GLY A 4 -47.30 56.93 2.54
C GLY A 4 -46.72 55.52 2.44
N PRO A 5 -46.01 55.03 3.46
CA PRO A 5 -45.63 53.62 3.52
C PRO A 5 -46.89 52.76 3.68
N VAL A 6 -46.98 51.70 2.88
CA VAL A 6 -48.08 50.73 2.94
C VAL A 6 -47.96 49.95 4.25
N PRO A 7 -49.01 49.93 5.11
CA PRO A 7 -48.98 49.17 6.34
C PRO A 7 -48.73 47.66 6.12
N PRO A 8 -48.06 46.96 7.05
CA PRO A 8 -47.88 45.51 6.97
C PRO A 8 -49.22 44.79 6.79
N GLY A 9 -49.29 43.85 5.85
CA GLY A 9 -50.52 43.12 5.54
C GLY A 9 -51.49 43.86 4.61
N GLN A 10 -51.10 44.99 4.01
CA GLN A 10 -51.88 45.68 2.98
C GLN A 10 -51.27 45.55 1.59
N CYS A 11 -52.13 45.52 0.57
CA CYS A 11 -51.75 45.52 -0.83
C CYS A 11 -51.16 46.90 -1.21
N GLY A 12 -49.96 46.93 -1.77
CA GLY A 12 -49.34 48.20 -2.17
C GLY A 12 -50.00 48.91 -3.36
N ARG A 13 -50.82 48.20 -4.15
CA ARG A 13 -51.58 48.78 -5.27
C ARG A 13 -52.93 49.35 -4.81
N HIS A 14 -53.67 48.59 -4.02
CA HIS A 14 -55.07 48.91 -3.68
C HIS A 14 -55.25 49.41 -2.24
N TRP A 15 -54.22 49.32 -1.40
CA TRP A 15 -54.26 49.69 0.02
C TRP A 15 -55.32 48.92 0.83
N GLU A 16 -55.68 47.73 0.36
CA GLU A 16 -56.61 46.81 1.01
C GLU A 16 -55.87 45.71 1.76
N ALA A 17 -56.53 45.13 2.78
CA ALA A 17 -55.99 43.99 3.49
C ALA A 17 -55.74 42.80 2.53
N LEU A 18 -54.55 42.23 2.61
CA LEU A 18 -54.24 40.96 1.97
C LEU A 18 -55.02 39.88 2.71
N ARG A 19 -55.91 39.19 2.00
CA ARG A 19 -56.85 38.20 2.57
C ARG A 19 -56.74 36.84 1.88
N LEU A 20 -56.19 36.84 0.67
CA LEU A 20 -56.06 35.65 -0.18
C LEU A 20 -54.59 35.37 -0.48
N PHE A 21 -54.28 34.12 -0.77
CA PHE A 21 -52.99 33.65 -1.27
C PHE A 21 -53.21 33.09 -2.66
N CYS A 22 -52.45 33.58 -3.63
CA CYS A 22 -52.42 33.02 -4.97
C CYS A 22 -51.40 31.88 -5.01
N GLU A 23 -51.84 30.66 -5.31
CA GLU A 23 -50.97 29.49 -5.33
C GLU A 23 -49.99 29.51 -6.51
N ASP A 24 -50.45 29.95 -7.68
CA ASP A 24 -49.64 30.04 -8.90
C ASP A 24 -48.50 31.05 -8.75
N ASP A 25 -48.81 32.25 -8.21
CA ASP A 25 -47.84 33.33 -8.02
C ASP A 25 -47.09 33.25 -6.67
N GLN A 26 -47.47 32.31 -5.81
CA GLN A 26 -46.94 32.11 -4.46
C GLN A 26 -46.86 33.38 -3.61
N ARG A 27 -47.90 34.23 -3.67
CA ARG A 27 -47.92 35.52 -2.97
C ARG A 27 -49.31 35.87 -2.42
N PRO A 28 -49.36 36.60 -1.29
CA PRO A 28 -50.62 37.12 -0.77
C PRO A 28 -51.16 38.27 -1.64
N VAL A 29 -52.48 38.29 -1.85
CA VAL A 29 -53.20 39.28 -2.67
C VAL A 29 -54.45 39.79 -1.93
N CYS A 30 -54.90 41.01 -2.28
CA CYS A 30 -56.19 41.53 -1.79
C CYS A 30 -57.34 41.10 -2.70
N LEU A 31 -58.59 41.39 -2.30
CA LEU A 31 -59.77 41.02 -3.07
C LEU A 31 -59.84 41.73 -4.44
N VAL A 32 -59.41 42.99 -4.52
CA VAL A 32 -59.34 43.70 -5.82
C VAL A 32 -58.27 43.10 -6.75
N CYS A 33 -57.14 42.62 -6.22
CA CYS A 33 -56.14 41.94 -7.03
C CYS A 33 -56.67 40.64 -7.64
N ARG A 34 -57.51 39.88 -6.92
CA ARG A 34 -58.10 38.64 -7.44
C ARG A 34 -58.93 38.88 -8.71
N GLU A 35 -59.70 39.97 -8.74
CA GLU A 35 -60.55 40.32 -9.88
C GLU A 35 -59.77 40.95 -11.05
N SER A 36 -58.48 41.23 -10.86
CA SER A 36 -57.64 41.76 -11.93
C SER A 36 -57.32 40.69 -12.97
N GLN A 37 -57.12 41.13 -14.22
CA GLN A 37 -56.70 40.26 -15.31
C GLN A 37 -55.38 39.53 -15.01
N GLU A 38 -54.52 40.10 -14.15
CA GLU A 38 -53.24 39.51 -13.72
C GLU A 38 -53.41 38.20 -12.95
N HIS A 39 -54.54 38.01 -12.26
CA HIS A 39 -54.82 36.82 -11.45
C HIS A 39 -56.00 36.01 -12.00
N GLN A 40 -56.44 36.30 -13.22
CA GLN A 40 -57.58 35.65 -13.82
C GLN A 40 -57.30 34.16 -14.05
N GLY A 41 -58.11 33.30 -13.41
CA GLY A 41 -57.97 31.84 -13.50
C GLY A 41 -56.91 31.23 -12.58
N HIS A 42 -56.22 32.02 -11.77
CA HIS A 42 -55.30 31.50 -10.76
C HIS A 42 -56.05 30.87 -9.58
N THR A 43 -55.43 29.89 -8.94
CA THR A 43 -55.95 29.22 -7.75
C THR A 43 -55.71 30.11 -6.53
N MET A 44 -56.78 30.33 -5.75
CA MET A 44 -56.77 31.21 -4.59
C MET A 44 -57.24 30.46 -3.36
N ALA A 45 -56.52 30.63 -2.26
CA ALA A 45 -56.93 30.15 -0.94
C ALA A 45 -57.00 31.33 0.05
N PRO A 46 -57.87 31.29 1.07
CA PRO A 46 -57.78 32.21 2.20
C PRO A 46 -56.40 32.14 2.85
N ILE A 47 -55.86 33.29 3.30
CA ILE A 47 -54.52 33.35 3.90
C ILE A 47 -54.38 32.42 5.10
N ASP A 48 -55.41 32.32 5.95
CA ASP A 48 -55.35 31.48 7.15
C ASP A 48 -55.28 29.99 6.80
N GLU A 49 -55.99 29.55 5.77
CA GLU A 49 -55.98 28.17 5.27
C GLU A 49 -54.65 27.84 4.59
N ALA A 50 -54.18 28.72 3.70
CA ALA A 50 -52.89 28.57 3.04
C ALA A 50 -51.75 28.54 4.07
N SER A 51 -51.76 29.45 5.04
CA SER A 51 -50.79 29.52 6.14
C SER A 51 -50.77 28.22 6.94
N CYS A 52 -51.93 27.68 7.34
CA CYS A 52 -52.02 26.41 8.05
C CYS A 52 -51.44 25.26 7.22
N SER A 53 -51.82 25.16 5.94
CA SER A 53 -51.35 24.12 5.02
C SER A 53 -49.84 24.15 4.80
N TYR A 54 -49.27 25.33 4.50
CA TYR A 54 -47.82 25.48 4.32
C TYR A 54 -47.05 25.27 5.62
N ARG A 55 -47.58 25.68 6.78
CA ARG A 55 -46.96 25.40 8.07
C ARG A 55 -46.82 23.90 8.29
N GLU A 56 -47.87 23.11 7.99
CA GLU A 56 -47.80 21.65 8.11
C GLU A 56 -46.79 21.05 7.12
N LYS A 57 -46.79 21.49 5.85
CA LYS A 57 -45.83 21.04 4.84
C LYS A 57 -44.38 21.34 5.27
N LEU A 58 -44.12 22.52 5.82
CA LEU A 58 -42.80 22.92 6.31
C LEU A 58 -42.37 22.09 7.53
N LEU A 59 -43.28 21.80 8.46
CA LEU A 59 -42.98 20.92 9.60
C LEU A 59 -42.64 19.49 9.14
N LYS A 60 -43.38 18.95 8.17
CA LYS A 60 -43.08 17.64 7.56
C LYS A 60 -41.71 17.65 6.87
N ALA A 61 -41.42 18.69 6.09
CA ALA A 61 -40.13 18.85 5.42
C ALA A 61 -38.98 18.96 6.44
N GLN A 62 -39.18 19.74 7.51
CA GLN A 62 -38.22 19.86 8.60
C GLN A 62 -37.92 18.52 9.27
N SER A 63 -38.95 17.71 9.54
CA SER A 63 -38.77 16.36 10.08
C SER A 63 -37.95 15.48 9.12
N SER A 64 -38.32 15.45 7.84
CA SER A 64 -37.61 14.68 6.82
C SER A 64 -36.14 15.10 6.71
N LEU A 65 -35.85 16.40 6.75
CA LEU A 65 -34.49 16.93 6.71
C LEU A 65 -33.69 16.54 7.95
N LYS A 66 -34.29 16.56 9.15
CA LYS A 66 -33.64 16.09 10.38
C LYS A 66 -33.26 14.61 10.28
N ASP A 67 -34.11 13.76 9.71
CA ASP A 67 -33.80 12.35 9.52
C ASP A 67 -32.70 12.12 8.49
N LYS A 68 -32.72 12.86 7.38
CA LYS A 68 -31.63 12.84 6.39
C LYS A 68 -30.30 13.28 7.00
N MET A 69 -30.31 14.33 7.83
CA MET A 69 -29.14 14.81 8.55
C MET A 69 -28.58 13.75 9.49
N LYS A 70 -29.43 13.07 10.28
CA LYS A 70 -28.99 11.97 11.15
C LYS A 70 -28.34 10.84 10.36
N LYS A 71 -28.92 10.45 9.21
CA LYS A 71 -28.33 9.43 8.32
C LYS A 71 -26.97 9.88 7.78
N ALA A 72 -26.85 11.13 7.34
CA ALA A 72 -25.58 11.67 6.85
C ALA A 72 -24.49 11.66 7.93
N LEU A 73 -24.83 12.05 9.17
CA LEU A 73 -23.89 11.98 10.31
C LEU A 73 -23.47 10.54 10.61
N TYR A 74 -24.41 9.60 10.56
CA TYR A 74 -24.10 8.17 10.73
C TYR A 74 -23.13 7.66 9.66
N PHE A 75 -23.36 7.99 8.38
CA PHE A 75 -22.45 7.60 7.31
C PHE A 75 -21.07 8.27 7.45
N GLN A 76 -21.02 9.53 7.88
CA GLN A 76 -19.76 10.23 8.14
C GLN A 76 -18.94 9.52 9.23
N ASP A 77 -19.56 9.12 10.34
CA ASP A 77 -18.88 8.37 11.41
C ASP A 77 -18.40 6.99 10.92
N MET A 78 -19.22 6.29 10.12
CA MET A 78 -18.81 5.03 9.49
C MET A 78 -17.61 5.20 8.56
N GLU A 79 -17.59 6.22 7.71
CA GLU A 79 -16.48 6.47 6.79
C GLU A 79 -15.17 6.76 7.54
N VAL A 80 -15.23 7.54 8.63
CA VAL A 80 -14.07 7.78 9.49
C VAL A 80 -13.55 6.46 10.10
N LYS A 81 -14.44 5.64 10.65
CA LYS A 81 -14.08 4.32 11.20
C LYS A 81 -13.47 3.42 10.14
N ASN A 82 -14.07 3.32 8.96
CA ASN A 82 -13.57 2.53 7.84
C ASN A 82 -12.17 2.97 7.41
N ALA A 83 -11.95 4.29 7.28
CA ALA A 83 -10.65 4.84 6.94
C ALA A 83 -9.57 4.50 7.99
N THR A 84 -9.90 4.59 9.27
CA THR A 84 -8.97 4.22 10.35
C THR A 84 -8.65 2.72 10.37
N ALA A 85 -9.66 1.87 10.19
CA ALA A 85 -9.49 0.42 10.14
C ALA A 85 -8.64 0.01 8.94
N TRP A 86 -8.91 0.58 7.76
CA TRP A 86 -8.12 0.33 6.55
C TRP A 86 -6.66 0.76 6.73
N LYS A 87 -6.42 1.91 7.36
CA LYS A 87 -5.05 2.39 7.64
C LYS A 87 -4.28 1.44 8.55
N GLU A 88 -4.91 0.92 9.59
CA GLU A 88 -4.27 -0.05 10.50
C GLU A 88 -4.01 -1.39 9.80
N GLU A 89 -4.96 -1.86 8.97
CA GLU A 89 -4.77 -3.07 8.15
C GLU A 89 -3.57 -2.93 7.21
N MET A 90 -3.46 -1.81 6.49
CA MET A 90 -2.31 -1.56 5.60
C MET A 90 -0.98 -1.49 6.35
N LYS A 91 -0.97 -0.92 7.56
CA LYS A 91 0.22 -0.90 8.42
C LYS A 91 0.61 -2.31 8.86
N ASN A 92 -0.35 -3.13 9.28
CA ASN A 92 -0.11 -4.52 9.68
C ASN A 92 0.42 -5.36 8.53
N GLN A 93 -0.15 -5.19 7.33
CA GLN A 93 0.34 -5.87 6.12
C GLN A 93 1.78 -5.46 5.79
N ARG A 94 2.14 -4.18 5.89
CA ARG A 94 3.52 -3.71 5.68
C ARG A 94 4.49 -4.34 6.69
N VAL A 95 4.12 -4.37 7.97
CA VAL A 95 4.95 -4.99 9.01
C VAL A 95 5.13 -6.48 8.75
N ARG A 96 4.05 -7.20 8.45
CA ARG A 96 4.09 -8.63 8.12
C ARG A 96 4.99 -8.90 6.93
N LEU A 97 4.81 -8.15 5.84
CA LEU A 97 5.63 -8.30 4.63
C LEU A 97 7.11 -8.06 4.95
N SER A 98 7.41 -6.97 5.66
CA SER A 98 8.79 -6.66 6.06
C SER A 98 9.42 -7.78 6.89
N ALA A 99 8.66 -8.35 7.84
CA ALA A 99 9.12 -9.46 8.67
C ALA A 99 9.40 -10.74 7.88
N GLU A 100 8.52 -11.12 6.94
CA GLU A 100 8.75 -12.29 6.09
C GLU A 100 9.99 -12.12 5.20
N PHE A 101 10.18 -10.92 4.63
CA PHE A 101 11.40 -10.63 3.86
C PHE A 101 12.66 -10.57 4.73
N ALA A 102 12.56 -10.15 6.00
CA ALA A 102 13.68 -10.21 6.92
C ALA A 102 14.10 -11.64 7.23
N LYS A 103 13.13 -12.55 7.45
CA LYS A 103 13.40 -13.99 7.62
C LYS A 103 14.09 -14.57 6.39
N LEU A 104 13.61 -14.24 5.19
CA LEU A 104 14.21 -14.73 3.95
C LEU A 104 15.66 -14.26 3.79
N ARG A 105 15.97 -13.00 4.12
CA ARG A 105 17.35 -12.49 4.08
C ARG A 105 18.26 -13.23 5.05
N LEU A 106 17.81 -13.44 6.30
CA LEU A 106 18.58 -14.19 7.29
C LEU A 106 18.85 -15.63 6.82
N PHE A 107 17.83 -16.30 6.30
CA PHE A 107 17.97 -17.65 5.74
C PHE A 107 19.00 -17.71 4.60
N LEU A 108 18.94 -16.75 3.67
CA LEU A 108 19.89 -16.70 2.55
C LEU A 108 21.32 -16.45 3.02
N GLU A 109 21.51 -15.61 4.04
CA GLU A 109 22.82 -15.34 4.61
C GLU A 109 23.38 -16.57 5.35
N GLU A 110 22.55 -17.29 6.11
CA GLU A 110 22.93 -18.57 6.72
C GLU A 110 23.33 -19.62 5.68
N GLU A 111 22.54 -19.77 4.61
CA GLU A 111 22.86 -20.69 3.51
C GLU A 111 24.16 -20.31 2.79
N GLU A 112 24.37 -19.03 2.50
CA GLU A 112 25.61 -18.53 1.87
C GLU A 112 26.83 -18.88 2.73
N GLN A 113 26.78 -18.65 4.04
CA GLN A 113 27.88 -18.99 4.95
C GLN A 113 28.15 -20.49 4.97
N LEU A 114 27.11 -21.34 4.95
CA LEU A 114 27.27 -22.80 4.90
C LEU A 114 27.92 -23.26 3.59
N PHE A 115 27.62 -22.63 2.45
CA PHE A 115 28.27 -22.94 1.18
C PHE A 115 29.74 -22.49 1.18
N LEU A 116 30.03 -21.29 1.67
CA LEU A 116 31.40 -20.78 1.78
C LEU A 116 32.26 -21.65 2.69
N GLN A 117 31.71 -22.10 3.83
CA GLN A 117 32.42 -23.02 4.73
C GLN A 117 32.77 -24.33 4.02
N ARG A 118 31.80 -24.96 3.34
CA ARG A 118 32.04 -26.20 2.58
C ARG A 118 33.11 -26.03 1.51
N LEU A 119 33.09 -24.92 0.77
CA LEU A 119 34.11 -24.61 -0.23
C LEU A 119 35.50 -24.47 0.41
N SER A 120 35.60 -23.80 1.57
CA SER A 120 36.86 -23.67 2.29
C SER A 120 37.40 -25.03 2.76
N GLU A 121 36.53 -25.93 3.23
CA GLU A 121 36.92 -27.28 3.65
C GLU A 121 37.44 -28.11 2.46
N GLU A 122 36.78 -28.02 1.30
CA GLU A 122 37.19 -28.68 0.06
C GLU A 122 38.52 -28.12 -0.47
N GLU A 123 38.71 -26.80 -0.40
CA GLU A 123 39.98 -26.15 -0.77
C GLU A 123 41.13 -26.63 0.12
N GLU A 124 40.92 -26.69 1.43
CA GLU A 124 41.94 -27.17 2.39
C GLU A 124 42.29 -28.64 2.15
N GLU A 125 41.28 -29.49 1.93
CA GLU A 125 41.51 -30.92 1.65
C GLU A 125 42.30 -31.10 0.34
N THR A 126 41.93 -30.35 -0.70
CA THR A 126 42.62 -30.37 -1.99
C THR A 126 44.07 -29.92 -1.85
N LYS A 127 44.32 -28.83 -1.12
CA LYS A 127 45.66 -28.32 -0.83
C LYS A 127 46.50 -29.33 -0.06
N LYS A 128 45.91 -30.02 0.93
CA LYS A 128 46.58 -31.08 1.68
C LYS A 128 46.99 -32.23 0.77
N LYS A 129 46.07 -32.73 -0.07
CA LYS A 129 46.36 -33.80 -1.05
C LYS A 129 47.48 -33.39 -2.02
N GLN A 130 47.47 -32.14 -2.51
CA GLN A 130 48.52 -31.61 -3.38
C GLN A 130 49.89 -31.55 -2.69
N ASN A 131 49.95 -31.12 -1.43
CA ASN A 131 51.17 -31.09 -0.65
C ASN A 131 51.75 -32.50 -0.43
N GLU A 132 50.91 -33.47 -0.07
CA GLU A 132 51.32 -34.87 0.10
C GLU A 132 51.86 -35.46 -1.21
N ASN A 133 51.19 -35.19 -2.34
CA ASN A 133 51.64 -35.63 -3.66
C ASN A 133 52.98 -34.98 -4.05
N THR A 134 53.14 -33.68 -3.78
CA THR A 134 54.39 -32.95 -4.01
C THR A 134 55.54 -33.57 -3.22
N LEU A 135 55.30 -33.93 -1.95
CA LEU A 135 56.31 -34.55 -1.08
C LEU A 135 56.73 -35.93 -1.60
N LYS A 136 55.77 -36.76 -2.00
CA LYS A 136 56.02 -38.07 -2.63
C LYS A 136 56.83 -37.94 -3.92
N LEU A 137 56.51 -36.95 -4.75
CA LEU A 137 57.27 -36.68 -5.98
C LEU A 137 58.70 -36.22 -5.68
N HIS A 138 58.90 -35.33 -4.70
CA HIS A 138 60.24 -34.90 -4.28
C HIS A 138 61.09 -36.07 -3.77
N GLN A 139 60.50 -36.97 -2.98
CA GLN A 139 61.18 -38.19 -2.54
C GLN A 139 61.61 -39.06 -3.73
N LYS A 140 60.70 -39.32 -4.67
CA LYS A 140 61.02 -40.07 -5.90
C LYS A 140 62.13 -39.41 -6.71
N ILE A 141 62.06 -38.09 -6.90
CA ILE A 141 63.10 -37.32 -7.61
C ILE A 141 64.46 -37.47 -6.89
N THR A 142 64.48 -37.41 -5.56
CA THR A 142 65.71 -37.54 -4.77
C THR A 142 66.29 -38.95 -4.88
N SER A 143 65.46 -39.99 -4.76
CA SER A 143 65.88 -41.38 -4.97
C SER A 143 66.41 -41.62 -6.39
N LEU A 144 65.76 -41.07 -7.41
CA LEU A 144 66.23 -41.17 -8.80
C LEU A 144 67.57 -40.44 -8.99
N LYS A 145 67.74 -39.24 -8.42
CA LYS A 145 69.02 -38.52 -8.47
C LYS A 145 70.15 -39.32 -7.82
N GLN A 146 69.88 -39.93 -6.67
CA GLN A 146 70.85 -40.79 -5.99
C GLN A 146 71.21 -42.00 -6.85
N LEU A 147 70.21 -42.69 -7.41
CA LEU A 147 70.45 -43.83 -8.31
C LEU A 147 71.27 -43.43 -9.55
N ILE A 148 71.02 -42.24 -10.13
CA ILE A 148 71.81 -41.71 -11.24
C ILE A 148 73.27 -41.49 -10.83
N LEU A 149 73.54 -40.98 -9.61
CA LEU A 149 74.89 -40.81 -9.10
C LEU A 149 75.58 -42.17 -8.88
N GLU A 150 74.90 -43.12 -8.26
CA GLU A 150 75.42 -44.47 -8.03
C GLU A 150 75.77 -45.18 -9.34
N VAL A 151 74.91 -45.07 -10.37
CA VAL A 151 75.18 -45.60 -11.71
C VAL A 151 76.39 -44.90 -12.35
N ARG A 152 76.51 -43.57 -12.21
CA ARG A 152 77.65 -42.80 -12.74
C ARG A 152 78.96 -43.23 -12.07
N GLU A 153 79.02 -43.23 -10.74
CA GLU A 153 80.20 -43.61 -9.97
C GLU A 153 80.65 -45.04 -10.32
N LYS A 154 79.70 -45.98 -10.44
CA LYS A 154 80.01 -47.35 -10.86
C LYS A 154 80.53 -47.43 -12.30
N SER A 155 80.02 -46.59 -13.21
CA SER A 155 80.51 -46.53 -14.59
C SER A 155 81.93 -45.96 -14.72
N GLU A 156 82.34 -45.10 -13.79
CA GLU A 156 83.68 -44.47 -13.74
C GLU A 156 84.69 -45.28 -12.92
N SER A 157 84.25 -46.35 -12.24
CA SER A 157 85.10 -47.24 -11.41
C SER A 157 86.01 -48.17 -12.23
N SER A 158 86.96 -48.83 -11.54
CA SER A 158 87.90 -49.76 -12.19
C SER A 158 87.20 -50.98 -12.83
N THR A 159 87.82 -51.57 -13.86
CA THR A 159 87.20 -52.65 -14.68
C THR A 159 86.71 -53.85 -13.86
N LEU A 160 87.38 -54.19 -12.75
CA LEU A 160 86.99 -55.28 -11.86
C LEU A 160 85.82 -54.90 -10.93
N GLU A 161 85.71 -53.64 -10.51
CA GLU A 161 84.61 -53.18 -9.66
C GLU A 161 83.32 -52.97 -10.44
N LEU A 162 83.43 -52.51 -11.69
CA LEU A 162 82.28 -52.36 -12.59
C LEU A 162 81.57 -53.71 -12.85
N LEU A 163 82.32 -54.82 -12.92
CA LEU A 163 81.80 -56.16 -13.15
C LEU A 163 81.19 -56.83 -11.89
N LYS A 164 81.32 -56.22 -10.70
CA LYS A 164 80.65 -56.73 -9.49
C LYS A 164 79.18 -56.32 -9.47
N ASN A 165 78.28 -57.29 -9.60
CA ASN A 165 76.83 -57.14 -9.53
C ASN A 165 76.28 -55.92 -10.31
N PRO A 166 76.53 -55.81 -11.64
CA PRO A 166 76.03 -54.69 -12.44
C PRO A 166 74.50 -54.70 -12.60
N LYS A 167 73.86 -55.86 -12.45
CA LYS A 167 72.40 -56.03 -12.60
C LYS A 167 71.58 -55.44 -11.47
N ASP A 168 72.19 -55.17 -10.31
CA ASP A 168 71.45 -54.64 -9.15
C ASP A 168 71.08 -53.14 -9.32
N LEU A 169 71.61 -52.49 -10.35
CA LEU A 169 71.39 -51.07 -10.67
C LEU A 169 70.75 -50.83 -12.06
N LEU A 170 70.40 -51.90 -12.79
CA LEU A 170 69.78 -51.89 -14.12
C LEU A 170 68.34 -52.43 -14.05
#